data_AF-A0A2Z3HTP1-F1
#
_entry.id   AF-A0A2Z3HTP1-F1
#
_cell.length_a   1.000
_cell.length_b   1.000
_cell.length_c   1.000
_cell.angle_alpha   90.00
_cell.angle_beta   90.00
_cell.angle_gamma   90.00
#
_symmetry.space_group_name_H-M   'P 1'
#
loop_
_entity.id
_entity.type
_entity.pdbx_description
1 polymer ?
#
loop_
_entity_poly.entity_id
_entity_poly.type
_entity_poly.pdbx_seq_one_letter_code
_entity_poly.pdbx_strand_id
1 'polypeptide(L)' 'MKPFRPSFLGLAAVLLLAGCATPGAAPDGDVANYDSLRQMRERCTAEGKDLALKPGGNDRRLSGYECRGK' A
#
# COMPACT_ATOMS: atom_id res chain seq x y z
N MET A 1 -0.26 42.81 -27.46
CA MET A 1 -0.98 42.71 -26.17
C MET A 1 -2.23 41.85 -26.37
N LYS A 2 -2.55 40.99 -25.38
CA LYS A 2 -3.47 39.85 -25.33
C LYS A 2 -3.05 38.54 -26.03
N PRO A 3 -2.56 37.56 -25.24
CA PRO A 3 -2.76 36.14 -25.49
C PRO A 3 -3.69 35.55 -24.41
N PHE A 4 -4.59 34.63 -24.75
CA PHE A 4 -4.95 33.47 -23.90
C PHE A 4 -6.01 32.61 -24.60
N ARG A 5 -5.56 31.47 -25.14
CA ARG A 5 -6.19 30.14 -25.01
C ARG A 5 -5.51 29.17 -25.98
N PRO A 6 -4.60 28.33 -25.46
CA PRO A 6 -4.48 26.97 -25.94
C PRO A 6 -4.78 26.00 -24.80
N SER A 7 -5.62 25.01 -25.10
CA SER A 7 -5.93 23.85 -24.30
C SER A 7 -4.67 23.24 -23.69
N PHE A 8 -4.54 23.30 -22.37
CA PHE A 8 -3.61 22.49 -21.59
C PHE A 8 -4.18 21.07 -21.50
N LEU A 9 -3.95 20.26 -22.52
CA LEU A 9 -4.15 18.81 -22.44
C LEU A 9 -3.01 18.14 -23.19
N GLY A 10 -2.07 17.57 -22.45
CA GLY A 10 -1.01 16.80 -23.10
C GLY A 10 0.13 16.42 -22.18
N LEU A 11 -0.06 15.33 -21.44
CA LEU A 11 0.99 14.39 -21.05
C LEU A 11 2.07 14.90 -20.07
N ALA A 12 1.64 15.14 -18.84
CA ALA A 12 2.45 14.77 -17.69
C ALA A 12 2.42 13.24 -17.55
N ALA A 13 3.44 12.56 -18.05
CA ALA A 13 3.71 11.16 -17.71
C ALA A 13 5.20 10.94 -17.89
N VAL A 14 5.91 10.64 -16.79
CA VAL A 14 7.05 9.71 -16.73
C VAL A 14 7.60 9.69 -15.30
N LEU A 15 7.28 8.58 -14.62
CA LEU A 15 8.18 7.79 -13.76
C LEU A 15 8.73 8.46 -12.49
N LEU A 16 7.85 8.70 -11.52
CA LEU A 16 8.20 8.55 -10.09
C LEU A 16 8.18 7.05 -9.73
N LEU A 17 9.21 6.31 -10.18
CA LEU A 17 9.56 4.97 -9.67
C LEU A 17 10.55 5.08 -8.49
N ALA A 18 10.28 5.99 -7.56
CA ALA A 18 11.05 6.09 -6.32
C ALA A 18 10.19 5.62 -5.15
N GLY A 19 10.41 4.38 -4.70
CA GLY A 19 9.78 3.87 -3.49
C GLY A 19 9.82 2.36 -3.29
N CYS A 20 10.96 1.73 -3.53
CA CYS A 20 11.20 0.36 -3.08
C CYS A 20 11.27 0.33 -1.54
N ALA A 21 10.70 -0.72 -0.94
CA ALA A 21 10.81 -1.10 0.46
C ALA A 21 10.28 -0.09 1.50
N THR A 22 9.00 -0.18 1.83
CA THR A 22 8.60 0.06 3.24
C THR A 22 9.02 -1.17 4.04
N PRO A 23 10.05 -1.08 4.90
CA PRO A 23 10.34 -2.13 5.85
C PRO A 23 9.12 -2.28 6.75
N GLY A 24 8.81 -3.52 7.14
CA GLY A 24 7.67 -3.84 7.99
C GLY A 24 7.58 -2.88 9.18
N ALA A 25 6.73 -1.87 9.05
CA ALA A 25 6.26 -1.11 10.18
C ALA A 25 5.33 -2.07 10.91
N ALA A 26 5.86 -2.74 11.92
CA ALA A 26 5.07 -3.18 13.05
C ALA A 26 5.02 -1.98 14.00
N PRO A 27 4.08 -1.02 13.86
CA PRO A 27 3.85 -0.06 14.91
C PRO A 27 3.29 -0.81 16.11
N ASP A 28 3.72 -0.41 17.31
CA ASP A 28 3.25 -0.81 18.64
C ASP A 28 1.72 -0.67 18.83
N GLY A 29 0.96 -1.48 18.10
CA GLY A 29 -0.49 -1.50 18.00
C GLY A 29 -0.90 -2.87 17.45
N ASP A 30 -0.26 -3.91 17.98
CA ASP A 30 -0.17 -5.22 17.36
C ASP A 30 -1.50 -5.97 17.31
N VAL A 31 -2.62 -5.44 17.81
CA VAL A 31 -3.92 -6.14 17.71
C VAL A 31 -4.49 -6.07 16.30
N ALA A 32 -4.75 -7.23 15.71
CA ALA A 32 -5.44 -7.38 14.44
C ALA A 32 -6.94 -7.08 14.61
N ASN A 33 -7.31 -5.81 14.50
CA ASN A 33 -8.68 -5.36 14.44
C ASN A 33 -9.12 -5.18 12.97
N TYR A 34 -10.43 -5.01 12.75
CA TYR A 34 -10.98 -4.93 11.41
C TYR A 34 -10.37 -3.78 10.58
N ASP A 35 -10.24 -2.58 11.17
CA ASP A 35 -9.74 -1.41 10.46
C ASP A 35 -8.25 -1.54 10.11
N SER A 36 -7.44 -2.08 11.02
CA SER A 36 -6.02 -2.29 10.77
C SER A 36 -5.76 -3.38 9.74
N LEU A 37 -6.52 -4.49 9.77
CA LEU A 37 -6.47 -5.52 8.74
C LEU A 37 -6.96 -5.01 7.38
N ARG A 38 -8.02 -4.19 7.35
CA ARG A 38 -8.50 -3.56 6.12
C ARG A 38 -7.43 -2.65 5.52
N GLN A 39 -6.81 -1.79 6.33
CA GLN A 39 -5.74 -0.92 5.86
C GLN A 39 -4.53 -1.70 5.34
N MET A 40 -4.13 -2.77 6.04
CA MET A 40 -3.05 -3.65 5.56
C MET A 40 -3.41 -4.34 4.26
N ARG A 41 -4.66 -4.82 4.12
CA ARG A 41 -5.15 -5.42 2.88
C ARG A 41 -5.12 -4.43 1.72
N GLU A 42 -5.61 -3.21 1.91
CA GLU A 42 -5.57 -2.16 0.88
C GLU A 42 -4.14 -1.89 0.42
N ARG A 43 -3.19 -1.81 1.36
CA ARG A 43 -1.75 -1.68 1.05
C ARG A 43 -1.22 -2.87 0.25
N CYS A 44 -1.50 -4.10 0.68
CA CYS A 44 -1.08 -5.29 -0.07
C CYS A 44 -1.69 -5.31 -1.48
N THR A 45 -2.97 -4.94 -1.63
CA THR A 45 -3.65 -4.91 -2.94
C THR A 45 -3.10 -3.83 -3.86
N ALA A 46 -2.65 -2.70 -3.32
CA ALA A 46 -1.94 -1.68 -4.09
C ALA A 46 -0.60 -2.20 -4.62
N GLU A 47 0.02 -3.18 -3.93
CA GLU A 47 1.21 -3.91 -4.39
C GLU A 47 0.88 -5.12 -5.30
N GLY A 48 -0.39 -5.36 -5.63
CA GLY A 48 -0.82 -6.55 -6.40
C GLY A 48 -0.73 -7.86 -5.62
N LYS A 49 -0.62 -7.81 -4.30
CA LYS A 49 -0.52 -8.94 -3.37
C LYS A 49 -1.79 -9.08 -2.54
N ASP A 50 -1.95 -10.21 -1.86
CA ASP A 50 -3.01 -10.43 -0.88
C ASP A 50 -2.46 -10.43 0.54
N LEU A 51 -3.25 -9.94 1.49
CA LEU A 51 -2.94 -10.06 2.92
C LEU A 51 -3.22 -11.51 3.37
N ALA A 52 -2.20 -12.19 3.88
CA ALA A 52 -2.27 -13.57 4.36
C ALA A 52 -1.66 -13.71 5.75
N LEU A 53 -2.10 -14.72 6.52
CA LEU A 53 -1.48 -15.06 7.80
C LEU A 53 -0.16 -15.80 7.56
N LYS A 54 0.91 -15.38 8.24
CA LYS A 54 2.22 -16.04 8.22
C LYS A 54 2.11 -17.46 8.78
N PRO A 55 2.92 -18.42 8.32
CA PRO A 55 3.05 -19.71 9.00
C PRO A 55 3.51 -19.51 10.45
N GLY A 56 2.71 -19.96 11.42
CA GLY A 56 2.98 -19.73 12.85
C GLY A 56 2.70 -18.29 13.32
N GLY A 57 2.15 -17.45 12.47
CA GLY A 57 1.67 -16.10 12.83
C GLY A 57 0.46 -16.17 13.75
N ASN A 58 0.33 -15.17 14.61
CA ASN A 58 -0.82 -15.04 15.50
C ASN A 58 -1.92 -14.22 14.78
N ASP A 59 -3.10 -14.81 14.61
CA ASP A 59 -4.24 -14.22 13.89
C ASP A 59 -4.85 -13.00 14.60
N ARG A 60 -4.61 -12.86 15.91
CA ARG A 60 -4.95 -11.69 16.70
C ARG A 60 -3.89 -10.61 16.63
N ARG A 61 -2.76 -10.87 15.96
CA ARG A 61 -1.63 -9.96 15.88
C ARG A 61 -1.36 -9.48 14.46
N LEU A 62 -1.25 -8.17 14.24
CA LEU A 62 -0.94 -7.61 12.91
C LEU A 62 0.42 -8.08 12.40
N SER A 63 1.40 -8.23 13.30
CA SER A 63 2.70 -8.83 12.97
C SER A 63 2.61 -10.27 12.45
N GLY A 64 1.51 -10.97 12.77
CA GLY A 64 1.20 -12.31 12.27
C GLY A 64 0.83 -12.35 10.80
N TYR A 65 0.56 -11.22 10.14
CA TYR A 65 0.17 -11.15 8.74
C TYR A 65 1.31 -10.66 7.84
N GLU A 66 1.27 -11.04 6.58
CA GLU A 66 2.17 -10.62 5.51
C GLU A 66 1.42 -10.37 4.20
N CYS A 67 1.97 -9.52 3.33
CA CYS A 67 1.52 -9.44 1.95
C CYS A 67 2.17 -10.59 1.15
N ARG A 68 1.37 -11.58 0.78
CA ARG A 68 1.79 -12.72 -0.04
C ARG A 68 1.31 -12.56 -1.48
N GLY A 69 2.19 -12.85 -2.44
CA GLY A 69 1.79 -12.94 -3.85
C GLY A 69 0.81 -14.09 -4.06
N LYS A 70 -0.09 -13.96 -5.05
CA LYS A 70 -1.00 -15.05 -5.41
C LYS A 70 -0.27 -16.28 -5.93
#